data_AF-A0A957P9L9-F1
#
_entry.id   AF-A0A957P9L9-F1
#
_cell.length_a   1.000
_cell.length_b   1.000
_cell.length_c   1.000
_cell.angle_alpha   90.00
_cell.angle_beta   90.00
_cell.angle_gamma   90.00
#
_symmetry.space_group_name_H-M   'P 1'
#
loop_
_entity.id
_entity.type
_entity.pdbx_description
1 polymer ?
#
loop_
_entity_poly.entity_id
_entity_poly.type
_entity_poly.pdbx_seq_one_letter_code
_entity_poly.pdbx_strand_id
1 'polypeptide(L)'
;KFEPNSQRQAAALSYLDFTDFPIDPHNYANHLVFDGQTNRVYLATRGAPAEPDQNTEDGYRSAVFYDSDGSITGTPARYVTVDNPFLYTDDCAKREDWNAWICQAEFVSLSIQTDNAELNSVSLARSDGATHTMFGVGQAPSNYFRTMIRPAQEYTISFDDHLPAHFTLVLQDGAGKWLRLKTPYDQFARVYRYGSELAPSSNLSELDAATRSTFYYDGSAQMLYLKVAAAEDYEAIDIEAAGPPAPVTGNGTGLKGAYFSTIDLTGAAQTRIDPTINFRWEEQAPMAGMPADEFSVRWRGQVEATEAGQYTFTTITDDGVRLWICGQQLIDDWTGHGALPNSGSIALTAGQKCDIVMEYFDGSSHASAELWWEYGVYPRHLIPQKQLYPAP
;
A
#
# COMPACT_ATOMS: atom_id res chain seq x y z
N LYS A 1 -25.84 -47.73 14.41
CA LYS A 1 -25.90 -46.26 14.54
C LYS A 1 -24.66 -45.85 15.30
N PHE A 2 -23.85 -44.91 14.78
CA PHE A 2 -22.74 -44.38 15.56
C PHE A 2 -23.32 -43.37 16.53
N GLU A 3 -23.31 -43.69 17.82
CA GLU A 3 -23.80 -42.82 18.88
C GLU A 3 -22.60 -42.16 19.58
N PRO A 4 -22.72 -40.89 20.01
CA PRO A 4 -21.72 -40.27 20.87
C PRO A 4 -21.49 -41.09 22.14
N ASN A 5 -20.26 -41.08 22.63
CA ASN A 5 -19.90 -41.68 23.91
C ASN A 5 -18.89 -40.79 24.64
N SER A 6 -18.42 -41.22 25.81
CA SER A 6 -17.48 -40.46 26.63
C SER A 6 -16.12 -40.21 25.97
N GLN A 7 -15.77 -40.93 24.91
CA GLN A 7 -14.49 -40.83 24.22
C GLN A 7 -14.58 -40.06 22.90
N ARG A 8 -15.74 -40.06 22.24
CA ARG A 8 -15.92 -39.40 20.94
C ARG A 8 -17.37 -38.96 20.71
N GLN A 9 -17.49 -37.84 20.02
CA GLN A 9 -18.75 -37.44 19.42
C GLN A 9 -18.98 -38.24 18.13
N ALA A 10 -20.24 -38.34 17.71
CA ALA A 10 -20.61 -39.00 16.47
C ALA A 10 -21.72 -38.20 15.78
N ALA A 11 -21.55 -37.97 14.48
CA ALA A 11 -22.54 -37.34 13.63
C ALA A 11 -22.45 -37.94 12.22
N ALA A 12 -23.46 -37.66 11.39
CA ALA A 12 -23.49 -38.10 10.01
C ALA A 12 -22.50 -37.34 9.11
N LEU A 13 -22.26 -36.06 9.40
CA LEU A 13 -21.35 -35.19 8.68
C LEU A 13 -20.31 -34.58 9.63
N SER A 14 -19.06 -34.60 9.19
CA SER A 14 -17.91 -33.94 9.80
C SER A 14 -16.83 -33.79 8.73
N TYR A 15 -15.82 -32.98 9.02
CA TYR A 15 -14.55 -33.01 8.29
C TYR A 15 -13.52 -33.89 8.98
N LEU A 16 -12.48 -34.25 8.24
CA LEU A 16 -11.32 -34.95 8.76
C LEU A 16 -10.46 -33.95 9.56
N ASP A 17 -10.25 -34.24 10.84
CA ASP A 17 -9.30 -33.51 11.67
C ASP A 17 -7.86 -33.70 11.14
N PHE A 18 -7.00 -32.70 11.32
CA PHE A 18 -5.59 -32.73 10.89
C PHE A 18 -5.43 -32.98 9.39
N THR A 19 -6.34 -32.45 8.59
CA THR A 19 -6.22 -32.53 7.13
C THR A 19 -5.36 -31.39 6.61
N ASP A 20 -4.31 -31.76 5.87
CA ASP A 20 -3.51 -30.80 5.09
C ASP A 20 -4.33 -30.16 3.98
N PHE A 21 -5.33 -30.91 3.47
CA PHE A 21 -6.02 -30.55 2.26
C PHE A 21 -6.96 -29.37 2.51
N PRO A 22 -6.80 -28.26 1.77
CA PRO A 22 -7.73 -27.16 1.88
C PRO A 22 -9.15 -27.57 1.51
N ILE A 23 -10.10 -27.05 2.28
CA ILE A 23 -11.52 -27.30 2.06
C ILE A 23 -12.05 -26.25 1.08
N ASP A 24 -12.90 -26.68 0.16
CA ASP A 24 -13.59 -25.82 -0.79
C ASP A 24 -14.88 -25.27 -0.17
N PRO A 25 -15.16 -23.95 -0.24
CA PRO A 25 -16.35 -23.36 0.36
C PRO A 25 -17.65 -23.79 -0.35
N HIS A 26 -17.56 -24.30 -1.58
CA HIS A 26 -18.67 -24.82 -2.36
C HIS A 26 -18.92 -26.32 -2.15
N ASN A 27 -18.17 -26.99 -1.27
CA ASN A 27 -18.55 -28.32 -0.81
C ASN A 27 -19.99 -28.28 -0.30
N TYR A 28 -20.87 -29.06 -0.91
CA TYR A 28 -22.29 -28.99 -0.62
C TYR A 28 -22.88 -30.33 -0.23
N ALA A 29 -24.00 -30.27 0.45
CA ALA A 29 -24.85 -31.42 0.71
C ALA A 29 -26.29 -31.08 0.35
N ASN A 30 -26.99 -32.08 -0.20
CA ASN A 30 -28.40 -32.00 -0.52
C ASN A 30 -29.05 -33.38 -0.47
N HIS A 31 -30.38 -33.37 -0.44
CA HIS A 31 -31.24 -34.55 -0.49
C HIS A 31 -30.93 -35.58 0.60
N LEU A 32 -30.43 -35.11 1.75
CA LEU A 32 -30.14 -35.96 2.89
C LEU A 32 -31.40 -36.24 3.72
N VAL A 33 -31.51 -37.49 4.19
CA VAL A 33 -32.57 -37.91 5.10
C VAL A 33 -31.93 -38.54 6.32
N PHE A 34 -32.31 -38.04 7.50
CA PHE A 34 -31.78 -38.48 8.77
C PHE A 34 -32.86 -39.18 9.59
N ASP A 35 -32.52 -40.31 10.21
CA ASP A 35 -33.34 -40.89 11.28
C ASP A 35 -33.42 -39.91 12.47
N GLY A 36 -34.54 -39.93 13.21
CA GLY A 36 -34.92 -38.89 14.17
C GLY A 36 -33.96 -38.69 15.35
N GLN A 37 -33.08 -39.65 15.65
CA GLN A 37 -32.04 -39.50 16.69
C GLN A 37 -30.62 -39.36 16.14
N THR A 38 -30.44 -39.23 14.82
CA THR A 38 -29.11 -39.05 14.23
C THR A 38 -28.65 -37.61 14.42
N ASN A 39 -27.52 -37.41 15.09
CA ASN A 39 -26.86 -36.11 15.07
C ASN A 39 -26.36 -35.84 13.63
N ARG A 40 -26.82 -34.74 13.02
CA ARG A 40 -26.58 -34.50 11.59
C ARG A 40 -25.15 -34.06 11.34
N VAL A 41 -24.66 -33.12 12.15
CA VAL A 41 -23.34 -32.51 12.01
C VAL A 41 -22.68 -32.50 13.37
N TYR A 42 -21.38 -32.76 13.40
CA TYR A 42 -20.56 -32.39 14.54
C TYR A 42 -19.18 -31.98 14.04
N LEU A 43 -18.78 -30.76 14.36
CA LEU A 43 -17.47 -30.22 14.00
C LEU A 43 -16.67 -30.03 15.29
N ALA A 44 -15.59 -30.78 15.50
CA ALA A 44 -14.73 -30.61 16.68
C ALA A 44 -14.06 -29.22 16.73
N THR A 45 -13.90 -28.61 17.91
CA THR A 45 -13.05 -27.41 18.03
C THR A 45 -11.58 -27.82 18.13
N ARG A 46 -10.71 -27.10 17.44
CA ARG A 46 -9.25 -27.24 17.55
C ARG A 46 -8.65 -25.90 17.93
N GLY A 47 -7.86 -25.91 19.00
CA GLY A 47 -7.03 -24.77 19.37
C GLY A 47 -5.83 -24.63 18.43
N ALA A 48 -5.02 -23.61 18.70
CA ALA A 48 -3.68 -23.52 18.15
C ALA A 48 -2.88 -24.81 18.48
N PRO A 49 -1.96 -25.23 17.60
CA PRO A 49 -1.10 -26.37 17.88
C PRO A 49 -0.33 -26.13 19.18
N ALA A 50 -0.23 -27.18 20.01
CA ALA A 50 0.45 -27.08 21.30
C ALA A 50 1.98 -27.00 21.15
N GLU A 51 2.49 -27.61 20.07
CA GLU A 51 3.90 -27.58 19.66
C GLU A 51 3.96 -27.12 18.19
N PRO A 52 4.95 -26.31 17.80
CA PRO A 52 4.98 -25.63 16.50
C PRO A 52 5.17 -26.55 15.29
N ASP A 53 5.51 -27.83 15.48
CA ASP A 53 5.77 -28.81 14.43
C ASP A 53 4.80 -30.01 14.47
N GLN A 54 3.75 -29.93 15.30
CA GLN A 54 2.76 -31.00 15.44
C GLN A 54 1.36 -30.47 15.28
N ASN A 55 0.55 -31.21 14.51
CA ASN A 55 -0.86 -30.91 14.33
C ASN A 55 -1.10 -29.50 13.76
N THR A 56 -0.20 -29.07 12.87
CA THR A 56 -0.23 -27.72 12.28
C THR A 56 -1.16 -27.64 11.07
N GLU A 57 -1.72 -28.76 10.62
CA GLU A 57 -2.54 -28.85 9.41
C GLU A 57 -3.78 -27.95 9.51
N ASP A 58 -3.93 -27.01 8.57
CA ASP A 58 -4.96 -25.97 8.64
C ASP A 58 -6.28 -26.31 7.95
N GLY A 59 -6.32 -27.35 7.11
CA GLY A 59 -7.46 -27.60 6.22
C GLY A 59 -8.79 -27.65 6.96
N TYR A 60 -8.79 -28.17 8.20
CA TYR A 60 -9.96 -28.21 9.07
C TYR A 60 -10.32 -26.87 9.76
N ARG A 61 -9.35 -26.01 10.09
CA ARG A 61 -9.55 -24.85 10.99
C ARG A 61 -10.44 -23.75 10.40
N SER A 62 -10.65 -23.78 9.09
CA SER A 62 -11.56 -22.90 8.37
C SER A 62 -12.70 -23.65 7.65
N ALA A 63 -13.00 -24.88 8.07
CA ALA A 63 -13.94 -25.73 7.34
C ALA A 63 -15.36 -25.16 7.28
N VAL A 64 -15.93 -25.16 6.08
CA VAL A 64 -17.30 -24.74 5.78
C VAL A 64 -17.90 -25.64 4.69
N PHE A 65 -19.21 -25.91 4.77
CA PHE A 65 -19.98 -26.50 3.66
C PHE A 65 -21.32 -25.81 3.46
N TYR A 66 -21.89 -25.99 2.27
CA TYR A 66 -23.15 -25.40 1.83
C TYR A 66 -24.31 -26.40 1.87
N ASP A 67 -25.30 -26.15 2.72
CA ASP A 67 -26.60 -26.80 2.68
C ASP A 67 -27.50 -26.09 1.66
N SER A 68 -27.51 -26.64 0.45
CA SER A 68 -28.18 -26.02 -0.70
C SER A 68 -29.71 -26.12 -0.64
N ASP A 69 -30.24 -27.21 -0.09
CA ASP A 69 -31.68 -27.53 -0.12
C ASP A 69 -32.35 -27.54 1.26
N GLY A 70 -31.60 -27.32 2.34
CA GLY A 70 -32.13 -27.27 3.69
C GLY A 70 -32.27 -28.64 4.34
N SER A 71 -31.83 -29.72 3.68
CA SER A 71 -31.93 -31.08 4.22
C SER A 71 -31.14 -31.25 5.52
N ILE A 72 -30.12 -30.42 5.78
CA ILE A 72 -29.31 -30.45 6.99
C ILE A 72 -29.83 -29.45 8.03
N THR A 73 -29.83 -28.17 7.69
CA THR A 73 -30.10 -27.04 8.59
C THR A 73 -31.59 -26.78 8.77
N GLY A 74 -32.43 -27.33 7.90
CA GLY A 74 -33.87 -27.05 7.83
C GLY A 74 -34.22 -25.79 7.02
N THR A 75 -33.21 -25.04 6.55
CA THR A 75 -33.40 -23.85 5.72
C THR A 75 -32.47 -23.91 4.52
N PRO A 76 -32.97 -23.83 3.27
CA PRO A 76 -32.12 -23.83 2.09
C PRO A 76 -31.13 -22.67 2.06
N ALA A 77 -30.06 -22.86 1.28
CA ALA A 77 -29.01 -21.86 1.08
C ALA A 77 -28.39 -21.36 2.40
N ARG A 78 -27.82 -22.29 3.17
CA ARG A 78 -27.12 -21.98 4.42
C ARG A 78 -25.74 -22.58 4.42
N TYR A 79 -24.78 -21.87 5.00
CA TYR A 79 -23.45 -22.40 5.25
C TYR A 79 -23.36 -22.92 6.66
N VAL A 80 -22.65 -24.04 6.87
CA VAL A 80 -22.33 -24.59 8.18
C VAL A 80 -20.82 -24.55 8.35
N THR A 81 -20.34 -23.85 9.38
CA THR A 81 -18.91 -23.62 9.64
C THR A 81 -18.50 -24.07 11.03
N VAL A 82 -17.22 -24.43 11.19
CA VAL A 82 -16.60 -24.75 12.49
C VAL A 82 -16.74 -23.61 13.49
N ASP A 83 -16.66 -23.92 14.79
CA ASP A 83 -16.61 -22.90 15.86
C ASP A 83 -15.26 -22.18 15.89
N ASN A 84 -15.07 -21.29 14.91
CA ASN A 84 -13.95 -20.38 14.78
C ASN A 84 -14.50 -18.94 14.67
N PRO A 85 -14.26 -18.07 15.67
CA PRO A 85 -14.74 -16.68 15.71
C PRO A 85 -14.42 -15.85 14.47
N PHE A 86 -13.39 -16.24 13.72
CA PHE A 86 -13.01 -15.58 12.48
C PHE A 86 -14.03 -15.78 11.34
N LEU A 87 -14.83 -16.85 11.36
CA LEU A 87 -15.72 -17.26 10.26
C LEU A 87 -17.17 -16.79 10.42
N TYR A 88 -17.61 -16.53 11.64
CA TYR A 88 -18.99 -16.13 11.92
C TYR A 88 -19.10 -14.66 12.32
N THR A 89 -20.29 -14.09 12.09
CA THR A 89 -20.67 -12.74 12.52
C THR A 89 -22.09 -12.78 13.09
N ASP A 90 -22.70 -11.63 13.36
CA ASP A 90 -24.05 -11.53 13.92
C ASP A 90 -25.15 -12.14 13.02
N ASP A 91 -24.87 -12.41 11.74
CA ASP A 91 -25.78 -13.11 10.82
C ASP A 91 -25.78 -14.65 10.99
N CYS A 92 -24.91 -15.19 11.84
CA CYS A 92 -24.80 -16.61 12.07
C CYS A 92 -25.50 -17.02 13.38
N ALA A 93 -26.09 -18.21 13.39
CA ALA A 93 -26.68 -18.81 14.58
C ALA A 93 -25.84 -20.02 15.02
N LYS A 94 -25.37 -20.01 16.27
CA LYS A 94 -24.70 -21.17 16.85
C LYS A 94 -25.70 -22.31 17.05
N ARG A 95 -25.28 -23.52 16.68
CA ARG A 95 -26.00 -24.75 16.96
C ARG A 95 -25.16 -25.63 17.88
N GLU A 96 -25.49 -25.56 19.17
CA GLU A 96 -24.68 -26.16 20.25
C GLU A 96 -24.53 -27.68 20.11
N ASP A 97 -25.57 -28.39 19.67
CA ASP A 97 -25.52 -29.85 19.46
C ASP A 97 -24.57 -30.27 18.32
N TRP A 98 -24.21 -29.33 17.44
CA TRP A 98 -23.32 -29.56 16.30
C TRP A 98 -21.91 -29.00 16.52
N ASN A 99 -21.71 -28.21 17.58
CA ASN A 99 -20.52 -27.40 17.76
C ASN A 99 -20.14 -26.61 16.48
N ALA A 100 -21.16 -26.05 15.83
CA ALA A 100 -21.05 -25.41 14.52
C ALA A 100 -21.95 -24.17 14.44
N TRP A 101 -21.67 -23.32 13.47
CA TRP A 101 -22.45 -22.12 13.18
C TRP A 101 -23.14 -22.24 11.84
N ILE A 102 -24.40 -21.80 11.80
CA ILE A 102 -25.21 -21.76 10.58
C ILE A 102 -25.27 -20.30 10.12
N CYS A 103 -24.72 -20.01 8.95
CA CYS A 103 -24.55 -18.66 8.42
C CYS A 103 -25.35 -18.46 7.13
N GLN A 104 -25.77 -17.22 6.88
CA GLN A 104 -26.36 -16.83 5.60
C GLN A 104 -25.32 -16.36 4.59
N ALA A 105 -24.26 -15.68 5.03
CA ALA A 105 -23.29 -15.14 4.09
C ALA A 105 -22.45 -16.23 3.41
N GLU A 106 -22.00 -15.90 2.21
CA GLU A 106 -21.10 -16.71 1.40
C GLU A 106 -19.67 -16.68 1.94
N PHE A 107 -18.91 -17.70 1.54
CA PHE A 107 -17.49 -17.84 1.84
C PHE A 107 -16.72 -17.95 0.53
N VAL A 108 -15.52 -17.41 0.54
CA VAL A 108 -14.53 -17.51 -0.54
C VAL A 108 -13.25 -18.09 0.03
N SER A 109 -12.37 -18.56 -0.84
CA SER A 109 -11.08 -19.07 -0.43
C SER A 109 -10.00 -18.01 -0.66
N LEU A 110 -9.22 -17.70 0.37
CA LEU A 110 -8.00 -16.91 0.25
C LEU A 110 -6.80 -17.83 0.40
N SER A 111 -5.89 -17.78 -0.57
CA SER A 111 -4.59 -18.41 -0.48
C SER A 111 -3.47 -17.37 -0.49
N ILE A 112 -2.41 -17.66 0.26
CA ILE A 112 -1.18 -16.87 0.33
C ILE A 112 -0.03 -17.80 -0.02
N GLN A 113 0.75 -17.46 -1.04
CA GLN A 113 1.90 -18.22 -1.53
C GLN A 113 3.15 -17.35 -1.48
N THR A 114 4.29 -17.88 -1.05
CA THR A 114 5.50 -17.08 -0.74
C THR A 114 6.74 -17.47 -1.54
N ASP A 115 6.59 -18.02 -2.76
CA ASP A 115 7.70 -18.31 -3.69
C ASP A 115 8.93 -18.97 -3.05
N ASN A 116 8.68 -20.00 -2.24
CA ASN A 116 9.65 -20.81 -1.49
C ASN A 116 10.23 -20.19 -0.19
N ALA A 117 9.79 -18.99 0.21
CA ALA A 117 10.04 -18.51 1.56
C ALA A 117 9.09 -19.22 2.54
N GLU A 118 9.59 -20.22 3.26
CA GLU A 118 8.80 -20.93 4.25
C GLU A 118 8.60 -20.05 5.50
N LEU A 119 7.37 -20.03 6.01
CA LEU A 119 6.97 -19.30 7.21
C LEU A 119 6.38 -20.29 8.22
N ASN A 120 6.60 -20.04 9.50
CA ASN A 120 5.98 -20.78 10.60
C ASN A 120 4.48 -20.52 10.66
N SER A 121 4.06 -19.26 10.46
CA SER A 121 2.65 -18.91 10.38
C SER A 121 2.37 -17.58 9.69
N VAL A 122 1.13 -17.46 9.22
CA VAL A 122 0.54 -16.22 8.72
C VAL A 122 -0.78 -15.99 9.46
N SER A 123 -0.94 -14.81 10.04
CA SER A 123 -2.11 -14.43 10.81
C SER A 123 -2.99 -13.45 10.03
N LEU A 124 -4.30 -13.67 10.11
CA LEU A 124 -5.32 -12.75 9.62
C LEU A 124 -6.09 -12.13 10.77
N ALA A 125 -6.39 -10.85 10.66
CA ALA A 125 -7.25 -10.14 11.60
C ALA A 125 -8.38 -9.40 10.88
N ARG A 126 -9.61 -9.60 11.33
CA ARG A 126 -10.79 -8.81 10.93
C ARG A 126 -10.82 -7.47 11.65
N SER A 127 -11.57 -6.53 11.10
CA SER A 127 -11.74 -5.18 11.68
C SER A 127 -12.39 -5.17 13.07
N ASP A 128 -13.11 -6.23 13.45
CA ASP A 128 -13.73 -6.38 14.78
C ASP A 128 -12.81 -7.08 15.81
N GLY A 129 -11.56 -7.39 15.43
CA GLY A 129 -10.57 -7.99 16.31
C GLY A 129 -10.56 -9.51 16.31
N ALA A 130 -11.45 -10.19 15.57
CA ALA A 130 -11.35 -11.65 15.40
C ALA A 130 -10.08 -12.00 14.60
N THR A 131 -9.33 -13.00 15.08
CA THR A 131 -8.06 -13.43 14.47
C THR A 131 -8.09 -14.90 14.06
N HIS A 132 -7.28 -15.23 13.06
CA HIS A 132 -7.07 -16.60 12.61
C HIS A 132 -5.63 -16.76 12.15
N THR A 133 -4.91 -17.68 12.79
CA THR A 133 -3.54 -18.02 12.42
C THR A 133 -3.54 -19.29 11.59
N MET A 134 -2.83 -19.23 10.48
CA MET A 134 -2.56 -20.33 9.56
C MET A 134 -1.10 -20.74 9.71
N PHE A 135 -0.83 -22.03 9.78
CA PHE A 135 0.49 -22.66 9.80
C PHE A 135 0.86 -23.30 8.45
N GLY A 136 -0.11 -23.38 7.53
CA GLY A 136 0.05 -23.80 6.15
C GLY A 136 -0.58 -25.14 5.80
N VAL A 137 -0.45 -25.50 4.53
CA VAL A 137 -0.78 -26.82 3.99
C VAL A 137 0.39 -27.76 4.24
N GLY A 138 0.13 -28.92 4.85
CA GLY A 138 1.19 -29.81 5.32
C GLY A 138 1.56 -29.49 6.77
N GLN A 139 2.86 -29.50 7.05
CA GLN A 139 3.40 -29.05 8.33
C GLN A 139 4.05 -27.67 8.18
N ALA A 140 4.07 -26.91 9.26
CA ALA A 140 4.95 -25.75 9.38
C ALA A 140 6.44 -26.18 9.40
N PRO A 141 7.35 -25.36 8.85
CA PRO A 141 7.09 -24.14 8.12
C PRO A 141 6.55 -24.43 6.71
N SER A 142 5.70 -23.55 6.18
CA SER A 142 5.03 -23.73 4.90
C SER A 142 5.19 -22.49 4.02
N ASN A 143 5.09 -22.68 2.70
CA ASN A 143 5.05 -21.60 1.72
C ASN A 143 3.66 -21.46 1.08
N TYR A 144 2.66 -22.21 1.57
CA TYR A 144 1.31 -22.21 1.05
C TYR A 144 0.30 -22.24 2.18
N PHE A 145 -0.46 -21.16 2.30
CA PHE A 145 -1.49 -20.97 3.31
C PHE A 145 -2.83 -20.80 2.61
N ARG A 146 -3.88 -21.45 3.13
CA ARG A 146 -5.23 -21.31 2.57
C ARG A 146 -6.26 -21.33 3.69
N THR A 147 -7.24 -20.44 3.59
CA THR A 147 -8.33 -20.34 4.56
C THR A 147 -9.61 -19.85 3.92
N MET A 148 -10.75 -20.23 4.50
CA MET A 148 -12.06 -19.72 4.12
C MET A 148 -12.33 -18.40 4.81
N ILE A 149 -12.79 -17.42 4.05
CA ILE A 149 -13.12 -16.08 4.57
C ILE A 149 -14.38 -15.52 3.93
N ARG A 150 -14.88 -14.41 4.47
CA ARG A 150 -16.05 -13.73 3.95
C ARG A 150 -15.65 -12.69 2.91
N PRO A 151 -16.34 -12.62 1.77
CA PRO A 151 -16.11 -11.55 0.81
C PRO A 151 -16.63 -10.21 1.35
N ALA A 152 -16.23 -9.12 0.70
CA ALA A 152 -16.63 -7.74 0.99
C ALA A 152 -16.29 -7.27 2.41
N GLN A 153 -15.17 -7.76 2.96
CA GLN A 153 -14.63 -7.37 4.26
C GLN A 153 -13.16 -6.94 4.15
N GLU A 154 -12.68 -6.28 5.21
CA GLU A 154 -11.27 -5.96 5.40
C GLU A 154 -10.56 -6.95 6.32
N TYR A 155 -9.41 -7.43 5.85
CA TYR A 155 -8.50 -8.30 6.58
C TYR A 155 -7.10 -7.71 6.63
N THR A 156 -6.51 -7.71 7.82
CA THR A 156 -5.09 -7.45 8.02
C THR A 156 -4.33 -8.76 7.93
N ILE A 157 -3.32 -8.83 7.07
CA ILE A 157 -2.39 -9.95 6.96
C ILE A 157 -1.13 -9.59 7.76
N SER A 158 -0.69 -10.51 8.60
CA SER A 158 0.56 -10.46 9.34
C SER A 158 1.38 -11.69 9.00
N PHE A 159 2.60 -11.49 8.50
CA PHE A 159 3.59 -12.55 8.34
C PHE A 159 4.38 -12.61 9.64
N ASP A 160 4.16 -13.66 10.45
CA ASP A 160 4.55 -13.65 11.87
C ASP A 160 6.07 -13.78 12.07
N ASP A 161 6.80 -14.32 11.09
CA ASP A 161 8.28 -14.38 11.12
C ASP A 161 8.93 -13.16 10.48
N HIS A 162 8.66 -12.94 9.19
CA HIS A 162 9.22 -11.88 8.36
C HIS A 162 8.33 -11.65 7.14
N LEU A 163 8.37 -10.43 6.59
CA LEU A 163 7.71 -10.09 5.34
C LEU A 163 8.43 -10.77 4.16
N PRO A 164 7.76 -11.60 3.34
CA PRO A 164 8.36 -12.19 2.16
C PRO A 164 8.72 -11.15 1.11
N ALA A 165 9.85 -11.35 0.41
CA ALA A 165 10.26 -10.50 -0.70
C ALA A 165 9.31 -10.62 -1.91
N HIS A 166 8.64 -11.76 -2.06
CA HIS A 166 7.58 -11.96 -3.04
C HIS A 166 6.49 -12.83 -2.41
N PHE A 167 5.23 -12.46 -2.62
CA PHE A 167 4.10 -13.32 -2.28
C PHE A 167 2.91 -13.06 -3.20
N THR A 168 2.14 -14.11 -3.44
CA THR A 168 0.91 -14.08 -4.24
C THR A 168 -0.30 -14.25 -3.34
N LEU A 169 -1.27 -13.36 -3.51
CA LEU A 169 -2.60 -13.47 -2.93
C LEU A 169 -3.54 -14.02 -4.00
N VAL A 170 -4.23 -15.11 -3.68
CA VAL A 170 -5.20 -15.73 -4.59
C VAL A 170 -6.58 -15.75 -3.94
N LEU A 171 -7.52 -15.05 -4.57
CA LEU A 171 -8.94 -15.19 -4.29
C LEU A 171 -9.50 -16.28 -5.22
N GLN A 172 -9.90 -17.40 -4.63
CA GLN A 172 -10.59 -18.49 -5.30
C GLN A 172 -12.07 -18.51 -4.87
N ASP A 173 -12.93 -19.11 -5.69
CA ASP A 173 -14.37 -19.23 -5.41
C ASP A 173 -15.05 -17.87 -5.32
N GLY A 174 -14.48 -16.87 -6.02
CA GLY A 174 -14.75 -15.46 -5.80
C GLY A 174 -15.56 -14.78 -6.90
N ALA A 175 -16.25 -15.47 -7.80
CA ALA A 175 -16.93 -14.82 -8.93
C ALA A 175 -17.85 -13.67 -8.49
N GLY A 176 -17.51 -12.45 -8.93
CA GLY A 176 -18.22 -11.22 -8.59
C GLY A 176 -18.01 -10.73 -7.16
N LYS A 177 -17.05 -11.31 -6.43
CA LYS A 177 -16.69 -10.97 -5.05
C LYS A 177 -15.37 -10.21 -5.00
N TRP A 178 -15.12 -9.59 -3.85
CA TRP A 178 -13.89 -8.85 -3.61
C TRP A 178 -13.48 -8.93 -2.14
N LEU A 179 -12.22 -8.63 -1.87
CA LEU A 179 -11.64 -8.51 -0.54
C LEU A 179 -10.87 -7.19 -0.42
N ARG A 180 -10.90 -6.59 0.77
CA ARG A 180 -9.96 -5.54 1.17
C ARG A 180 -8.87 -6.20 2.00
N LEU A 181 -7.63 -6.18 1.53
CA LEU A 181 -6.50 -6.75 2.25
C LEU A 181 -5.54 -5.64 2.61
N LYS A 182 -4.93 -5.70 3.79
CA LYS A 182 -3.84 -4.79 4.15
C LYS A 182 -2.75 -5.54 4.90
N THR A 183 -1.51 -5.11 4.72
CA THR A 183 -0.36 -5.68 5.42
C THR A 183 0.63 -4.57 5.77
N PRO A 184 1.28 -4.63 6.95
CA PRO A 184 2.52 -3.89 7.17
C PRO A 184 3.48 -4.15 6.02
N TYR A 185 4.04 -3.07 5.47
CA TYR A 185 4.90 -3.10 4.30
C TYR A 185 5.85 -1.90 4.34
N ASP A 186 7.08 -2.12 4.77
CA ASP A 186 8.09 -1.09 5.05
C ASP A 186 8.96 -0.72 3.84
N GLN A 187 8.67 -1.30 2.67
CA GLN A 187 9.37 -1.08 1.41
C GLN A 187 8.39 -0.69 0.29
N PHE A 188 8.90 -0.39 -0.91
CA PHE A 188 8.03 -0.13 -2.06
C PHE A 188 7.46 -1.46 -2.57
N ALA A 189 6.18 -1.48 -2.90
CA ALA A 189 5.53 -2.64 -3.50
C ALA A 189 5.38 -2.43 -5.00
N ARG A 190 5.76 -3.43 -5.80
CA ARG A 190 5.23 -3.62 -7.15
C ARG A 190 4.16 -4.69 -7.10
N VAL A 191 3.02 -4.38 -7.70
CA VAL A 191 1.85 -5.26 -7.66
C VAL A 191 1.47 -5.62 -9.07
N TYR A 192 1.37 -6.91 -9.35
CA TYR A 192 1.04 -7.44 -10.67
C TYR A 192 -0.26 -8.22 -10.63
N ARG A 193 -0.97 -8.19 -11.74
CA ARG A 193 -2.14 -9.02 -12.02
C ARG A 193 -1.87 -9.79 -13.29
N TYR A 194 -1.74 -11.11 -13.18
CA TYR A 194 -1.38 -12.00 -14.30
C TYR A 194 -0.14 -11.51 -15.08
N GLY A 195 0.91 -11.13 -14.34
CA GLY A 195 2.17 -10.61 -14.91
C GLY A 195 2.13 -9.18 -15.44
N SER A 196 0.98 -8.49 -15.39
CA SER A 196 0.88 -7.07 -15.76
C SER A 196 0.94 -6.20 -14.51
N GLU A 197 1.91 -5.28 -14.45
CA GLU A 197 2.03 -4.34 -13.33
C GLU A 197 0.81 -3.41 -13.26
N LEU A 198 0.25 -3.27 -12.06
CA LEU A 198 -0.89 -2.41 -11.78
C LEU A 198 -0.42 -0.99 -11.47
N ALA A 199 -1.21 0.00 -11.88
CA ALA A 199 -1.05 1.35 -11.38
C ALA A 199 -1.64 1.46 -9.96
N PRO A 200 -0.96 2.14 -9.02
CA PRO A 200 -1.51 2.39 -7.69
C PRO A 200 -2.67 3.37 -7.76
N SER A 201 -3.67 3.16 -6.91
CA SER A 201 -4.65 4.16 -6.50
C SER A 201 -3.96 5.27 -5.71
N SER A 202 -4.48 6.49 -5.78
CA SER A 202 -3.89 7.67 -5.13
C SER A 202 -4.21 7.77 -3.64
N ASN A 203 -5.29 7.10 -3.18
CA ASN A 203 -5.74 7.08 -1.80
C ASN A 203 -6.71 5.90 -1.55
N LEU A 204 -7.11 5.71 -0.28
CA LEU A 204 -8.04 4.65 0.12
C LEU A 204 -9.43 4.78 -0.54
N SER A 205 -9.93 6.00 -0.76
CA SER A 205 -11.26 6.19 -1.38
C SER A 205 -11.28 5.76 -2.85
N GLU A 206 -10.21 6.01 -3.60
CA GLU A 206 -10.07 5.53 -4.97
C GLU A 206 -9.98 4.00 -5.02
N LEU A 207 -9.20 3.42 -4.09
CA LEU A 207 -9.06 1.99 -3.94
C LEU A 207 -10.40 1.30 -3.62
N ASP A 208 -11.17 1.86 -2.69
CA ASP A 208 -12.48 1.33 -2.30
C ASP A 208 -13.51 1.43 -3.44
N ALA A 209 -13.46 2.50 -4.24
CA ALA A 209 -14.33 2.71 -5.38
C ALA A 209 -13.99 1.84 -6.60
N ALA A 210 -12.77 1.30 -6.68
CA ALA A 210 -12.33 0.51 -7.82
C ALA A 210 -13.20 -0.76 -8.01
N THR A 211 -13.54 -1.08 -9.25
CA THR A 211 -14.31 -2.29 -9.61
C THR A 211 -13.44 -3.47 -10.00
N ARG A 212 -12.12 -3.29 -10.02
CA ARG A 212 -11.10 -4.29 -10.37
C ARG A 212 -10.02 -4.29 -9.31
N SER A 213 -9.16 -5.30 -9.34
CA SER A 213 -8.02 -5.36 -8.45
C SER A 213 -7.07 -4.18 -8.68
N THR A 214 -6.63 -3.55 -7.60
CA THR A 214 -5.68 -2.44 -7.53
C THR A 214 -5.16 -2.34 -6.09
N PHE A 215 -4.25 -1.41 -5.84
CA PHE A 215 -3.59 -1.24 -4.56
C PHE A 215 -3.35 0.23 -4.25
N TYR A 216 -3.07 0.53 -2.99
CA TYR A 216 -2.63 1.83 -2.50
C TYR A 216 -1.52 1.57 -1.49
N TYR A 217 -0.45 2.33 -1.59
CA TYR A 217 0.64 2.30 -0.62
C TYR A 217 0.61 3.57 0.21
N ASP A 218 0.41 3.43 1.52
CA ASP A 218 0.55 4.53 2.46
C ASP A 218 1.97 4.51 3.02
N GLY A 219 2.86 5.29 2.41
CA GLY A 219 4.25 5.41 2.84
C GLY A 219 4.42 6.05 4.22
N SER A 220 3.41 6.79 4.72
CA SER A 220 3.47 7.39 6.06
C SER A 220 3.15 6.37 7.15
N ALA A 221 2.21 5.47 6.86
CA ALA A 221 1.83 4.37 7.75
C ALA A 221 2.68 3.10 7.54
N GLN A 222 3.47 3.04 6.46
CA GLN A 222 4.18 1.84 6.01
C GLN A 222 3.21 0.66 5.83
N MET A 223 2.11 0.91 5.12
CA MET A 223 1.03 -0.04 4.91
C MET A 223 0.72 -0.20 3.43
N LEU A 224 0.68 -1.46 2.98
CA LEU A 224 0.15 -1.81 1.67
C LEU A 224 -1.31 -2.21 1.81
N TYR A 225 -2.15 -1.58 1.00
CA TYR A 225 -3.58 -1.83 0.91
C TYR A 225 -3.91 -2.39 -0.47
N LEU A 226 -4.64 -3.49 -0.54
CA LEU A 226 -5.08 -4.10 -1.79
C LEU A 226 -6.61 -4.20 -1.82
N LYS A 227 -7.16 -4.07 -3.02
CA LYS A 227 -8.47 -4.58 -3.37
C LYS A 227 -8.24 -5.75 -4.32
N VAL A 228 -8.69 -6.94 -3.93
CA VAL A 228 -8.64 -8.13 -4.79
C VAL A 228 -10.07 -8.39 -5.23
N ALA A 229 -10.38 -8.15 -6.50
CA ALA A 229 -11.75 -8.24 -7.03
C ALA A 229 -11.80 -9.23 -8.19
N ALA A 230 -12.45 -10.37 -7.96
CA ALA A 230 -12.49 -11.46 -8.91
C ALA A 230 -13.72 -11.33 -9.83
N ALA A 231 -13.46 -11.21 -11.14
CA ALA A 231 -14.53 -11.18 -12.14
C ALA A 231 -15.11 -12.59 -12.39
N GLU A 232 -14.26 -13.61 -12.28
CA GLU A 232 -14.58 -15.03 -12.34
C GLU A 232 -14.15 -15.69 -11.01
N ASP A 233 -14.10 -17.02 -10.95
CA ASP A 233 -13.79 -17.75 -9.73
C ASP A 233 -12.33 -17.64 -9.26
N TYR A 234 -11.44 -17.03 -10.05
CA TYR A 234 -10.01 -16.96 -9.75
C TYR A 234 -9.47 -15.56 -9.99
N GLU A 235 -8.79 -14.98 -9.00
CA GLU A 235 -8.07 -13.73 -9.11
C GLU A 235 -6.75 -13.83 -8.32
N ALA A 236 -5.63 -13.61 -9.02
CA ALA A 236 -4.30 -13.68 -8.43
C ALA A 236 -3.60 -12.31 -8.55
N ILE A 237 -3.01 -11.89 -7.43
CA ILE A 237 -2.24 -10.67 -7.30
C ILE A 237 -0.88 -11.03 -6.74
N ASP A 238 0.17 -10.70 -7.50
CA ASP A 238 1.57 -10.91 -7.13
C ASP A 238 2.12 -9.62 -6.53
N ILE A 239 2.77 -9.71 -5.38
CA ILE A 239 3.35 -8.57 -4.66
C ILE A 239 4.84 -8.80 -4.53
N GLU A 240 5.62 -7.97 -5.20
CA GLU A 240 7.08 -7.97 -5.13
C GLU A 240 7.58 -6.79 -4.31
N ALA A 241 8.54 -7.09 -3.44
CA ALA A 241 9.42 -6.11 -2.84
C ALA A 241 10.21 -5.40 -3.95
N ALA A 242 9.98 -4.11 -4.08
CA ALA A 242 10.80 -3.25 -4.91
C ALA A 242 11.71 -2.40 -4.03
N GLY A 243 12.94 -2.20 -4.50
CA GLY A 243 13.72 -1.04 -4.04
C GLY A 243 12.96 0.25 -4.36
N PRO A 244 13.33 1.39 -3.75
CA PRO A 244 12.77 2.68 -4.14
C PRO A 244 12.79 2.83 -5.66
N PRO A 245 11.70 3.29 -6.28
CA PRO A 245 11.66 3.49 -7.73
C PRO A 245 12.87 4.31 -8.13
N ALA A 246 13.56 3.90 -9.21
CA ALA A 246 14.76 4.58 -9.65
C ALA A 246 14.49 6.09 -9.78
N PRO A 247 15.39 6.96 -9.28
CA PRO A 247 15.20 8.40 -9.35
C PRO A 247 14.81 8.85 -10.76
N VAL A 248 13.68 9.54 -10.89
CA VAL A 248 13.25 10.10 -12.18
C VAL A 248 14.34 11.02 -12.69
N THR A 249 14.94 10.63 -13.81
CA THR A 249 15.94 11.44 -14.50
C THR A 249 15.24 12.26 -15.57
N GLY A 250 14.99 13.54 -15.26
CA GLY A 250 14.39 14.47 -16.18
C GLY A 250 15.30 14.81 -17.38
N ASN A 251 14.74 15.58 -18.31
CA ASN A 251 15.43 16.09 -19.49
C ASN A 251 15.38 17.62 -19.58
N GLY A 252 15.19 18.27 -18.43
CA GLY A 252 15.22 19.71 -18.28
C GLY A 252 16.53 20.35 -18.74
N THR A 253 16.46 21.63 -19.08
CA THR A 253 17.58 22.42 -19.58
C THR A 253 17.94 23.61 -18.71
N GLY A 254 17.20 23.86 -17.63
CA GLY A 254 17.39 24.99 -16.72
C GLY A 254 16.11 25.78 -16.45
N LEU A 255 16.25 26.97 -15.87
CA LEU A 255 15.15 27.93 -15.64
C LEU A 255 15.33 29.18 -16.49
N LYS A 256 14.22 29.83 -16.86
CA LYS A 256 14.25 31.12 -17.56
C LYS A 256 14.49 32.22 -16.55
N GLY A 257 15.69 32.80 -16.55
CA GLY A 257 16.06 33.96 -15.72
C GLY A 257 15.72 35.26 -16.43
N ALA A 258 14.97 36.14 -15.75
CA ALA A 258 14.75 37.53 -16.15
C ALA A 258 15.54 38.44 -15.21
N TYR A 259 16.47 39.20 -15.75
CA TYR A 259 17.45 40.01 -15.05
C TYR A 259 17.14 41.50 -15.21
N PHE A 260 16.96 42.22 -14.12
CA PHE A 260 16.52 43.61 -14.06
C PHE A 260 17.61 44.50 -13.47
N SER A 261 17.78 45.72 -13.99
CA SER A 261 18.73 46.74 -13.46
C SER A 261 18.12 47.56 -12.31
N THR A 262 17.26 46.94 -11.52
CA THR A 262 16.58 47.50 -10.34
C THR A 262 16.37 46.38 -9.34
N ILE A 263 16.34 46.67 -8.04
CA ILE A 263 16.14 45.66 -6.99
C ILE A 263 14.70 45.15 -6.86
N ASP A 264 13.71 45.86 -7.41
CA ASP A 264 12.28 45.60 -7.20
C ASP A 264 11.61 44.83 -8.36
N LEU A 265 12.40 44.20 -9.23
CA LEU A 265 11.93 43.40 -10.37
C LEU A 265 11.12 44.21 -11.40
N THR A 266 11.46 45.49 -11.58
CA THR A 266 10.79 46.42 -12.51
C THR A 266 11.68 46.81 -13.70
N GLY A 267 11.07 47.45 -14.70
CA GLY A 267 11.80 47.87 -15.91
C GLY A 267 12.02 46.76 -16.94
N ALA A 268 12.91 47.04 -17.90
CA ALA A 268 13.23 46.11 -18.97
C ALA A 268 14.17 45.01 -18.46
N ALA A 269 13.82 43.75 -18.72
CA ALA A 269 14.64 42.61 -18.35
C ALA A 269 15.50 42.10 -19.51
N GLN A 270 16.74 41.72 -19.22
CA GLN A 270 17.50 40.80 -20.06
C GLN A 270 17.15 39.37 -19.68
N THR A 271 17.08 38.44 -20.63
CA THR A 271 16.66 37.05 -20.34
C THR A 271 17.66 36.02 -20.86
N ARG A 272 17.88 34.95 -20.09
CA ARG A 272 18.60 33.75 -20.53
C ARG A 272 18.06 32.49 -19.84
N ILE A 273 18.49 31.32 -20.31
CA ILE A 273 18.24 30.05 -19.62
C ILE A 273 19.46 29.75 -18.77
N ASP A 274 19.23 29.61 -17.46
CA ASP A 274 20.25 29.24 -16.48
C ASP A 274 20.13 27.74 -16.18
N PRO A 275 21.15 26.92 -16.51
CA PRO A 275 21.11 25.47 -16.29
C PRO A 275 20.79 25.08 -14.85
N THR A 276 21.33 25.83 -13.90
CA THR A 276 21.06 25.73 -12.46
C THR A 276 21.12 27.14 -11.86
N ILE A 277 20.59 27.31 -10.65
CA ILE A 277 20.80 28.52 -9.85
C ILE A 277 21.97 28.23 -8.90
N ASN A 278 23.17 28.61 -9.32
CA ASN A 278 24.41 28.46 -8.57
C ASN A 278 25.39 29.56 -8.97
N PHE A 279 25.10 30.78 -8.58
CA PHE A 279 25.81 31.97 -8.98
C PHE A 279 26.58 32.58 -7.82
N ARG A 280 27.84 32.91 -8.09
CA ARG A 280 28.73 33.69 -7.22
C ARG A 280 29.33 34.78 -8.09
N TRP A 281 28.66 35.93 -8.11
CA TRP A 281 29.11 37.06 -8.90
C TRP A 281 30.14 37.89 -8.15
N GLU A 282 30.21 37.75 -6.81
CA GLU A 282 31.04 38.59 -5.96
C GLU A 282 30.68 40.06 -6.26
N GLU A 283 31.64 40.94 -6.54
CA GLU A 283 31.40 42.35 -6.88
C GLU A 283 31.18 42.59 -8.40
N GLN A 284 30.72 41.59 -9.15
CA GLN A 284 30.56 41.69 -10.62
C GLN A 284 29.09 41.69 -11.05
N ALA A 285 28.82 42.32 -12.21
CA ALA A 285 27.50 42.28 -12.82
C ALA A 285 27.12 40.87 -13.31
N PRO A 286 25.83 40.48 -13.25
CA PRO A 286 25.39 39.13 -13.62
C PRO A 286 25.48 38.82 -15.12
N MET A 287 25.52 39.87 -15.94
CA MET A 287 25.76 39.82 -17.38
C MET A 287 26.16 41.20 -17.93
N ALA A 288 26.68 41.23 -19.16
CA ALA A 288 27.10 42.47 -19.80
C ALA A 288 25.92 43.47 -19.94
N GLY A 289 26.20 44.74 -19.68
CA GLY A 289 25.20 45.82 -19.76
C GLY A 289 24.26 45.92 -18.56
N MET A 290 24.56 45.22 -17.46
CA MET A 290 23.88 45.37 -16.17
C MET A 290 24.80 46.05 -15.13
N PRO A 291 24.22 46.69 -14.10
CA PRO A 291 25.02 47.18 -12.97
C PRO A 291 25.58 46.02 -12.14
N ALA A 292 26.66 46.29 -11.41
CA ALA A 292 27.26 45.33 -10.48
C ALA A 292 26.43 45.21 -9.19
N ASP A 293 25.79 46.30 -8.77
CA ASP A 293 24.91 46.40 -7.62
C ASP A 293 23.47 46.78 -8.05
N GLU A 294 22.54 46.75 -7.11
CA GLU A 294 21.15 47.22 -7.27
C GLU A 294 20.39 46.52 -8.42
N PHE A 295 20.62 45.22 -8.58
CA PHE A 295 19.94 44.41 -9.60
C PHE A 295 19.01 43.36 -8.96
N SER A 296 18.14 42.78 -9.77
CA SER A 296 17.31 41.65 -9.33
C SER A 296 17.12 40.63 -10.43
N VAL A 297 16.77 39.41 -10.04
CA VAL A 297 16.56 38.29 -10.94
C VAL A 297 15.30 37.53 -10.56
N ARG A 298 14.51 37.15 -11.57
CA ARG A 298 13.39 36.24 -11.41
C ARG A 298 13.59 35.01 -12.31
N TRP A 299 13.80 33.86 -11.69
CA TRP A 299 13.81 32.58 -12.39
C TRP A 299 12.42 31.96 -12.38
N ARG A 300 11.94 31.53 -13.55
CA ARG A 300 10.66 30.84 -13.73
C ARG A 300 10.82 29.56 -14.55
N GLY A 301 10.02 28.57 -14.18
CA GLY A 301 9.94 27.31 -14.89
C GLY A 301 9.24 26.25 -14.06
N GLN A 302 9.68 25.00 -14.22
CA GLN A 302 9.20 23.88 -13.41
C GLN A 302 10.37 23.08 -12.84
N VAL A 303 10.20 22.56 -11.62
CA VAL A 303 11.07 21.56 -11.01
C VAL A 303 10.38 20.20 -11.03
N GLU A 304 11.10 19.15 -11.41
CA GLU A 304 10.60 17.77 -11.42
C GLU A 304 11.17 16.98 -10.24
N ALA A 305 10.29 16.45 -9.39
CA ALA A 305 10.69 15.59 -8.29
C ALA A 305 11.25 14.25 -8.80
N THR A 306 12.39 13.82 -8.26
CA THR A 306 13.05 12.56 -8.62
C THR A 306 12.36 11.36 -7.99
N GLU A 307 11.93 11.49 -6.74
CA GLU A 307 11.23 10.48 -5.95
C GLU A 307 10.02 11.11 -5.22
N ALA A 308 9.09 10.29 -4.75
CA ALA A 308 8.01 10.75 -3.90
C ALA A 308 8.52 10.96 -2.47
N GLY A 309 8.12 12.04 -1.81
CA GLY A 309 8.51 12.30 -0.43
C GLY A 309 8.49 13.76 -0.04
N GLN A 310 8.97 14.03 1.16
CA GLN A 310 9.17 15.38 1.67
C GLN A 310 10.47 15.96 1.11
N TYR A 311 10.37 17.07 0.38
CA TYR A 311 11.52 17.84 -0.10
C TYR A 311 11.71 19.06 0.79
N THR A 312 12.96 19.38 1.10
CA THR A 312 13.37 20.66 1.69
C THR A 312 14.18 21.42 0.65
N PHE A 313 13.64 22.56 0.21
CA PHE A 313 14.35 23.49 -0.66
C PHE A 313 15.14 24.47 0.20
N THR A 314 16.38 24.75 -0.17
CA THR A 314 17.24 25.72 0.51
C THR A 314 17.82 26.72 -0.47
N THR A 315 17.67 28.00 -0.19
CA THR A 315 18.37 29.08 -0.89
C THR A 315 19.56 29.54 -0.07
N ILE A 316 20.64 29.95 -0.74
CA ILE A 316 21.74 30.69 -0.10
C ILE A 316 21.97 31.92 -0.97
N THR A 317 21.61 33.09 -0.45
CA THR A 317 21.64 34.35 -1.22
C THR A 317 22.24 35.50 -0.42
N ASP A 318 22.84 36.42 -1.16
CA ASP A 318 23.34 37.73 -0.75
C ASP A 318 22.90 38.70 -1.87
N ASP A 319 21.83 39.48 -1.77
CA ASP A 319 20.92 39.73 -0.63
C ASP A 319 19.63 38.85 -0.69
N GLY A 320 18.45 39.49 -0.74
CA GLY A 320 17.16 38.90 -0.39
C GLY A 320 16.57 37.97 -1.46
N VAL A 321 15.64 37.12 -1.00
CA VAL A 321 15.10 36.00 -1.78
C VAL A 321 13.64 35.68 -1.43
N ARG A 322 12.88 35.25 -2.44
CA ARG A 322 11.58 34.58 -2.26
C ARG A 322 11.51 33.34 -3.14
N LEU A 323 10.92 32.27 -2.63
CA LEU A 323 10.79 31.01 -3.35
C LEU A 323 9.35 30.49 -3.28
N TRP A 324 8.78 30.17 -4.44
CA TRP A 324 7.52 29.45 -4.57
C TRP A 324 7.73 28.12 -5.28
N ILE A 325 7.15 27.06 -4.74
CA ILE A 325 7.11 25.72 -5.32
C ILE A 325 5.66 25.22 -5.35
N CYS A 326 5.20 24.76 -6.51
CA CYS A 326 3.80 24.36 -6.73
C CYS A 326 2.78 25.46 -6.32
N GLY A 327 3.16 26.74 -6.43
CA GLY A 327 2.34 27.88 -6.01
C GLY A 327 2.35 28.20 -4.52
N GLN A 328 2.98 27.38 -3.67
CA GLN A 328 3.16 27.66 -2.25
C GLN A 328 4.44 28.46 -2.01
N GLN A 329 4.34 29.59 -1.28
CA GLN A 329 5.51 30.38 -0.86
C GLN A 329 6.24 29.65 0.26
N LEU A 330 7.43 29.12 -0.04
CA LEU A 330 8.25 28.38 0.92
C LEU A 330 9.23 29.29 1.66
N ILE A 331 9.73 30.32 1.00
CA ILE A 331 10.72 31.27 1.54
C ILE A 331 10.26 32.69 1.20
N ASP A 332 10.35 33.59 2.18
CA ASP A 332 10.04 35.02 2.06
C ASP A 332 11.00 35.85 2.92
N ASP A 333 12.19 36.13 2.40
CA ASP A 333 13.17 37.02 3.02
C ASP A 333 13.62 38.08 2.03
N TRP A 334 12.75 39.07 1.79
CA TRP A 334 13.07 40.20 0.90
C TRP A 334 13.76 41.34 1.64
N THR A 335 14.79 41.02 2.42
CA THR A 335 15.59 41.98 3.17
C THR A 335 17.04 41.98 2.73
N GLY A 336 17.77 43.06 3.02
CA GLY A 336 19.21 43.12 2.77
C GLY A 336 19.97 42.32 3.82
N HIS A 337 20.81 41.38 3.38
CA HIS A 337 21.58 40.51 4.23
C HIS A 337 22.75 39.88 3.46
N GLY A 338 23.86 39.61 4.15
CA GLY A 338 24.93 38.79 3.57
C GLY A 338 24.45 37.36 3.26
N ALA A 339 25.30 36.55 2.63
CA ALA A 339 25.02 35.15 2.30
C ALA A 339 24.35 34.34 3.45
N LEU A 340 23.04 34.10 3.34
CA LEU A 340 22.22 33.49 4.39
C LEU A 340 21.45 32.27 3.86
N PRO A 341 21.51 31.09 4.52
CA PRO A 341 20.66 29.97 4.16
C PRO A 341 19.22 30.18 4.63
N ASN A 342 18.24 29.96 3.75
CA ASN A 342 16.82 29.91 4.06
C ASN A 342 16.22 28.61 3.53
N SER A 343 15.28 28.00 4.26
CA SER A 343 14.73 26.70 3.87
C SER A 343 13.22 26.62 4.08
N GLY A 344 12.55 25.84 3.23
CA GLY A 344 11.14 25.49 3.37
C GLY A 344 10.86 24.13 2.73
N SER A 345 9.84 23.43 3.22
CA SER A 345 9.60 22.04 2.81
C SER A 345 8.21 21.84 2.20
N ILE A 346 8.11 20.96 1.19
CA ILE A 346 6.87 20.57 0.52
C ILE A 346 6.89 19.07 0.17
N ALA A 347 5.74 18.40 0.27
CA ALA A 347 5.60 17.01 -0.16
C ALA A 347 5.37 16.96 -1.68
N LEU A 348 6.15 16.15 -2.39
CA LEU A 348 6.06 15.96 -3.83
C LEU A 348 5.87 14.48 -4.18
N THR A 349 5.26 14.20 -5.32
CA THR A 349 5.14 12.86 -5.89
C THR A 349 6.22 12.64 -6.96
N ALA A 350 6.68 11.40 -7.16
CA ALA A 350 7.74 11.11 -8.12
C ALA A 350 7.33 11.54 -9.55
N GLY A 351 8.22 12.23 -10.26
CA GLY A 351 7.97 12.76 -11.60
C GLY A 351 7.00 13.95 -11.66
N GLN A 352 6.52 14.44 -10.51
CA GLN A 352 5.69 15.63 -10.46
C GLN A 352 6.50 16.85 -10.91
N LYS A 353 6.01 17.52 -11.94
CA LYS A 353 6.48 18.85 -12.34
C LYS A 353 5.68 19.91 -11.61
N CYS A 354 6.37 20.70 -10.81
CA CYS A 354 5.81 21.83 -10.11
C CYS A 354 6.37 23.13 -10.63
N ASP A 355 5.51 24.13 -10.78
CA ASP A 355 5.95 25.48 -11.08
C ASP A 355 6.89 25.96 -9.97
N ILE A 356 8.04 26.49 -10.39
CA ILE A 356 9.04 27.10 -9.53
C ILE A 356 9.21 28.56 -9.92
N VAL A 357 9.18 29.42 -8.91
CA VAL A 357 9.54 30.84 -9.04
C VAL A 357 10.53 31.16 -7.93
N MET A 358 11.72 31.63 -8.31
CA MET A 358 12.68 32.18 -7.37
C MET A 358 12.93 33.64 -7.76
N GLU A 359 12.65 34.55 -6.82
CA GLU A 359 12.98 35.96 -6.93
C GLU A 359 14.19 36.24 -6.04
N TYR A 360 15.09 37.09 -6.51
CA TYR A 360 16.32 37.47 -5.83
C TYR A 360 16.64 38.94 -6.12
N PHE A 361 17.26 39.64 -5.16
CA PHE A 361 17.90 40.93 -5.42
C PHE A 361 19.27 41.03 -4.77
N ASP A 362 20.10 41.88 -5.35
CA ASP A 362 21.35 42.36 -4.79
C ASP A 362 21.25 43.87 -4.59
N GLY A 363 21.51 44.34 -3.38
CA GLY A 363 21.48 45.75 -3.02
C GLY A 363 22.84 46.42 -3.13
N SER A 364 23.91 45.73 -2.70
CA SER A 364 25.28 46.24 -2.77
C SER A 364 26.32 45.17 -2.44
N SER A 365 27.56 45.38 -2.89
CA SER A 365 28.75 44.62 -2.51
C SER A 365 28.81 43.23 -3.15
N HIS A 366 28.53 42.16 -2.41
CA HIS A 366 28.78 40.80 -2.87
C HIS A 366 27.47 40.13 -3.27
N ALA A 367 27.33 39.79 -4.54
CA ALA A 367 26.14 39.14 -5.06
C ALA A 367 26.32 37.62 -5.17
N SER A 368 25.42 36.86 -4.55
CA SER A 368 25.34 35.40 -4.72
C SER A 368 23.92 34.86 -4.68
N ALA A 369 23.65 33.81 -5.46
CA ALA A 369 22.37 33.13 -5.46
C ALA A 369 22.50 31.64 -5.78
N GLU A 370 22.12 30.79 -4.84
CA GLU A 370 22.16 29.33 -4.99
C GLU A 370 20.84 28.69 -4.58
N LEU A 371 20.45 27.62 -5.28
CA LEU A 371 19.25 26.83 -4.97
C LEU A 371 19.57 25.34 -4.85
N TRP A 372 19.21 24.80 -3.70
CA TRP A 372 19.50 23.45 -3.25
C TRP A 372 18.22 22.71 -2.88
N TRP A 373 18.26 21.38 -2.91
CA TRP A 373 17.23 20.54 -2.31
C TRP A 373 17.82 19.34 -1.55
N GLU A 374 17.04 18.78 -0.65
CA GLU A 374 17.28 17.47 -0.02
C GLU A 374 15.94 16.74 0.14
N TYR A 375 15.99 15.41 0.12
CA TYR A 375 14.81 14.55 0.19
C TYR A 375 15.23 13.11 0.53
N GLY A 376 14.38 12.39 1.26
CA GLY A 376 14.62 10.98 1.62
C GLY A 376 15.99 10.78 2.29
N VAL A 377 16.83 9.91 1.71
CA VAL A 377 18.21 9.64 2.14
C VAL A 377 19.26 10.49 1.40
N TYR A 378 18.86 11.35 0.47
CA TYR A 378 19.76 12.15 -0.35
C TYR A 378 20.10 13.47 0.38
N PRO A 379 21.39 13.71 0.71
CA PRO A 379 21.79 14.93 1.39
C PRO A 379 21.62 16.16 0.49
N ARG A 380 21.60 17.35 1.09
CA ARG A 380 21.52 18.63 0.36
C ARG A 380 22.50 18.72 -0.81
N HIS A 381 21.95 18.94 -2.00
CA HIS A 381 22.71 19.14 -3.23
C HIS A 381 22.00 20.15 -4.15
N LEU A 382 22.75 20.73 -5.09
CA LEU A 382 22.18 21.62 -6.10
C LEU A 382 21.11 20.89 -6.88
N ILE A 383 20.01 21.59 -7.20
CA ILE A 383 18.99 21.01 -8.07
C ILE A 383 19.62 20.76 -9.45
N PRO A 384 19.65 19.51 -9.95
CA PRO A 384 20.30 19.22 -11.22
C PRO A 384 19.59 19.90 -12.38
N GLN A 385 20.34 20.32 -13.40
CA GLN A 385 19.79 20.94 -14.62
C GLN A 385 18.66 20.11 -15.26
N LYS A 386 18.85 18.79 -15.27
CA LYS A 386 17.89 17.84 -15.84
C LYS A 386 16.52 17.86 -15.17
N GLN A 387 16.41 18.42 -13.97
CA GLN A 387 15.19 18.51 -13.18
C GLN A 387 14.56 19.90 -13.28
N LEU A 388 15.16 20.82 -14.04
CA LEU A 388 14.70 22.19 -14.22
C LEU A 388 14.25 22.43 -15.66
N TYR A 389 13.00 22.85 -15.83
CA TYR A 389 12.36 23.08 -17.12
C TYR A 389 12.08 24.56 -17.29
N PRO A 390 12.57 25.23 -18.35
CA PRO A 390 12.40 26.67 -18.48
C PRO A 390 10.95 27.03 -18.78
N ALA A 391 10.48 28.14 -18.23
CA ALA A 391 9.18 28.69 -18.63
C ALA A 391 9.17 29.04 -20.14
N PRO A 392 8.01 28.94 -20.82
CA PRO A 392 7.87 29.35 -22.21
C PRO A 392 8.38 30.77 -22.50
#